data_AF-A0A1G7NZL7-F1
#
_entry.id   AF-A0A1G7NZL7-F1
#
_cell.length_a   1.000
_cell.length_b   1.000
_cell.length_c   1.000
_cell.angle_alpha   90.00
_cell.angle_beta   90.00
_cell.angle_gamma   90.00
#
_symmetry.space_group_name_H-M   'P 1'
#
loop_
_entity.id
_entity.type
_entity.pdbx_description
1 polymer ?
#
loop_
_entity_poly.entity_id
_entity_poly.type
_entity_poly.pdbx_seq_one_letter_code
_entity_poly.pdbx_strand_id
1 'polypeptide(L)'
;MKKKVLFSILFLSVFVFGMLSFTPNKKVIAVVFNKEMTRQDLMSLQKNLKEKNIILVYNKIQFTKNRLSYIDFSIDFGDGFSGTSKSEITKSKEIGFMRDYNDNAEQPFLVGDLK
;
A
#
# COMPACT_ATOMS: atom_id res chain seq x y z
N MET A 1 -58.97 26.64 -39.44
CA MET A 1 -58.98 27.51 -38.24
C MET A 1 -57.84 27.08 -37.33
N LYS A 2 -56.75 27.85 -37.33
CA LYS A 2 -56.34 28.79 -36.25
C LYS A 2 -55.59 28.11 -35.08
N LYS A 3 -54.27 28.31 -35.14
CA LYS A 3 -53.30 28.54 -34.05
C LYS A 3 -52.96 27.37 -33.13
N LYS A 4 -51.82 26.73 -33.42
CA LYS A 4 -50.98 26.09 -32.39
C LYS A 4 -49.71 26.93 -32.23
N VAL A 5 -49.70 27.85 -31.29
CA VAL A 5 -48.46 28.37 -30.69
C VAL A 5 -48.77 28.70 -29.24
N LEU A 6 -48.23 27.91 -28.33
CA LEU A 6 -47.96 28.36 -26.98
C LEU A 6 -46.58 27.82 -26.58
N PHE A 7 -45.66 28.78 -26.48
CA PHE A 7 -44.41 28.72 -25.75
C PHE A 7 -44.64 28.14 -24.34
N SER A 8 -43.80 27.20 -23.92
CA SER A 8 -43.45 27.13 -22.50
C SER A 8 -42.08 26.49 -22.32
N ILE A 9 -41.24 27.27 -21.65
CA ILE A 9 -39.85 27.04 -21.30
C ILE A 9 -39.73 25.76 -20.48
N LEU A 10 -38.83 24.84 -20.83
CA LEU A 10 -38.46 23.77 -19.92
C LEU A 10 -36.96 23.44 -19.98
N PHE A 11 -36.26 24.07 -19.04
CA PHE A 11 -35.07 23.59 -18.33
C PHE A 11 -33.95 22.97 -19.17
N LEU A 12 -33.00 23.83 -19.54
CA LEU A 12 -31.62 23.43 -19.79
C LEU A 12 -30.98 22.98 -18.46
N SER A 13 -31.20 21.72 -18.05
CA SER A 13 -30.42 21.14 -16.96
C SER A 13 -29.08 20.68 -17.52
N VAL A 14 -28.11 21.60 -17.58
CA VAL A 14 -26.71 21.21 -17.67
C VAL A 14 -26.35 20.57 -16.33
N PHE A 15 -26.51 19.26 -16.22
CA PHE A 15 -25.85 18.50 -15.16
C PHE A 15 -24.35 18.49 -15.49
N VAL A 16 -23.64 19.54 -15.09
CA VAL A 16 -22.20 19.42 -14.83
C VAL A 16 -22.11 18.57 -13.56
N PHE A 17 -22.14 17.24 -13.72
CA PHE A 17 -21.61 16.35 -12.68
C PHE A 17 -20.10 16.60 -12.65
N GLY A 18 -19.70 17.66 -11.95
CA GLY A 18 -18.32 17.90 -11.58
C GLY A 18 -17.86 16.66 -10.83
N MET A 19 -16.86 15.99 -11.39
CA MET A 19 -16.11 14.93 -10.72
C MET A 19 -15.55 15.49 -9.42
N LEU A 20 -16.25 15.25 -8.33
CA LEU A 20 -15.66 15.30 -7.00
C LEU A 20 -15.27 13.87 -6.65
N SER A 21 -14.21 13.39 -7.29
CA SER A 21 -13.50 12.19 -6.86
C SER A 21 -12.72 12.53 -5.59
N PHE A 22 -13.43 12.64 -4.46
CA PHE A 22 -12.80 12.52 -3.16
C PHE A 22 -12.34 11.06 -3.03
N THR A 23 -11.02 10.80 -3.03
CA THR A 23 -10.45 9.49 -2.67
C THR A 23 -10.08 9.52 -1.18
N PRO A 24 -10.98 9.13 -0.26
CA PRO A 24 -10.85 9.46 1.15
C PRO A 24 -10.26 8.30 1.98
N ASN A 25 -9.52 7.36 1.37
CA ASN A 25 -9.13 6.14 2.09
C ASN A 25 -7.91 5.45 1.46
N LYS A 26 -6.69 5.98 1.63
CA LYS A 26 -5.51 5.18 1.30
C LYS A 26 -5.33 4.08 2.33
N LYS A 27 -5.96 2.94 2.09
CA LYS A 27 -5.73 1.68 2.79
C LYS A 27 -4.44 1.08 2.25
N VAL A 28 -3.29 1.61 2.67
CA VAL A 28 -1.98 1.13 2.22
C VAL A 28 -1.17 0.68 3.43
N ILE A 29 -0.56 -0.50 3.33
CA ILE A 29 0.43 -0.99 4.28
C ILE A 29 1.76 -1.02 3.55
N ALA A 30 2.72 -0.23 4.01
CA ALA A 30 4.06 -0.17 3.45
C ALA A 30 5.10 -0.24 4.57
N VAL A 31 6.12 -1.06 4.37
CA VAL A 31 7.22 -1.26 5.31
C VAL A 31 8.52 -1.26 4.52
N VAL A 32 9.48 -0.45 4.96
CA VAL A 32 10.85 -0.42 4.43
C VAL A 32 11.81 -0.76 5.56
N PHE A 33 12.61 -1.79 5.36
CA PHE A 33 13.67 -2.17 6.28
C PHE A 33 14.88 -1.27 6.09
N ASN A 34 15.34 -0.64 7.16
CA ASN A 34 16.47 0.28 7.13
C ASN A 34 17.52 -0.09 8.19
N LYS A 35 18.71 0.52 8.08
CA LYS A 35 19.87 0.21 8.91
C LYS A 35 19.68 0.49 10.40
N GLU A 36 18.80 1.43 10.74
CA GLU A 36 18.60 1.90 12.11
C GLU A 36 17.61 1.02 12.88
N MET A 37 16.86 0.14 12.19
CA MET A 37 15.96 -0.79 12.85
C MET A 37 16.73 -1.74 13.76
N THR A 38 16.28 -1.82 15.00
CA THR A 38 16.80 -2.75 16.01
C THR A 38 16.05 -4.08 15.96
N ARG A 39 16.56 -5.09 16.67
CA ARG A 39 15.84 -6.36 16.88
C ARG A 39 14.46 -6.13 17.49
N GLN A 40 14.35 -5.19 18.44
CA GLN A 40 13.09 -4.87 19.10
C GLN A 40 12.09 -4.24 18.13
N ASP A 41 12.54 -3.39 17.23
CA ASP A 41 11.68 -2.79 16.20
C ASP A 41 11.13 -3.86 15.26
N LEU A 42 11.97 -4.81 14.82
CA LEU A 42 11.54 -5.93 13.97
C LEU A 42 10.53 -6.84 14.67
N MET A 43 10.75 -7.18 15.95
CA MET A 43 9.78 -7.97 16.73
C MET A 43 8.46 -7.23 16.94
N SER A 44 8.52 -5.91 17.20
CA SER A 44 7.34 -5.08 17.36
C SER A 44 6.55 -4.97 16.05
N LEU A 45 7.26 -4.78 14.93
CA LEU A 45 6.67 -4.79 13.59
C LEU A 45 5.96 -6.11 13.29
N GLN A 46 6.63 -7.24 13.52
CA GLN A 46 6.05 -8.56 13.33
C GLN A 46 4.76 -8.75 14.16
N LYS A 47 4.78 -8.34 15.42
CA LYS A 47 3.61 -8.39 16.30
C LYS A 47 2.47 -7.52 15.79
N ASN A 48 2.75 -6.27 15.44
CA ASN A 48 1.75 -5.31 14.95
C ASN A 48 1.08 -5.79 13.65
N LEU A 49 1.81 -6.47 12.78
CA LEU A 49 1.26 -7.06 11.55
C LEU A 49 0.40 -8.29 11.87
N LYS A 50 0.84 -9.14 12.81
CA LYS A 50 0.07 -10.31 13.23
C LYS A 50 -1.30 -9.93 13.81
N GLU A 51 -1.37 -8.83 14.56
CA GLU A 51 -2.63 -8.28 15.08
C GLU A 51 -3.62 -7.85 13.96
N LYS A 52 -3.12 -7.65 12.74
CA LYS A 52 -3.89 -7.35 11.53
C LYS A 52 -4.13 -8.56 10.64
N ASN A 53 -3.86 -9.78 11.14
CA ASN A 53 -3.86 -11.03 10.37
C ASN A 53 -2.84 -11.08 9.21
N ILE A 54 -1.76 -10.29 9.32
CA ILE A 54 -0.66 -10.28 8.35
C ILE A 54 0.53 -11.02 8.97
N ILE A 55 1.01 -12.06 8.30
CA ILE A 55 2.08 -12.93 8.80
C ILE A 55 3.40 -12.48 8.18
N LEU A 56 4.24 -11.84 8.98
CA LEU A 56 5.64 -11.57 8.64
C LEU A 56 6.53 -12.62 9.32
N VAL A 57 7.37 -13.30 8.56
CA VAL A 57 8.38 -14.25 9.04
C VAL A 57 9.75 -13.75 8.63
N TYR A 58 10.69 -13.71 9.59
CA TYR A 58 12.08 -13.44 9.31
C TYR A 58 12.86 -14.76 9.25
N ASN A 59 13.25 -15.19 8.05
CA ASN A 59 14.02 -16.41 7.85
C ASN A 59 15.47 -16.22 8.28
N LYS A 60 16.02 -15.03 8.06
CA LYS A 60 17.38 -14.66 8.49
C LYS A 60 17.49 -13.16 8.69
N ILE A 61 18.13 -12.75 9.78
CA ILE A 61 18.46 -11.35 10.07
C ILE A 61 19.92 -11.27 10.48
N GLN A 62 20.65 -10.28 9.96
CA GLN A 62 22.01 -9.99 10.42
C GLN A 62 22.17 -8.52 10.80
N PHE A 63 22.98 -8.29 11.82
CA PHE A 63 23.35 -6.97 12.29
C PHE A 63 24.87 -6.81 12.22
N THR A 64 25.33 -5.69 11.69
CA THR A 64 26.74 -5.32 11.63
C THR A 64 26.93 -4.00 12.37
N LYS A 65 27.76 -4.00 13.42
CA LYS A 65 27.95 -2.82 14.29
C LYS A 65 26.61 -2.27 14.80
N ASN A 66 25.76 -3.16 15.32
CA ASN A 66 24.42 -2.90 15.84
C ASN A 66 23.40 -2.33 14.83
N ARG A 67 23.71 -2.29 13.54
CA ARG A 67 22.81 -1.85 12.48
C ARG A 67 22.34 -3.02 11.64
N LEU A 68 21.08 -3.01 11.23
CA LEU A 68 20.53 -4.02 10.33
C LEU A 68 21.34 -4.01 9.02
N SER A 69 21.91 -5.15 8.66
CA SER A 69 22.78 -5.29 7.48
C SER A 69 22.26 -6.27 6.45
N TYR A 70 21.42 -7.22 6.86
CA TYR A 70 20.80 -8.18 5.97
C TYR A 70 19.45 -8.64 6.51
N ILE A 71 18.52 -8.87 5.59
CA ILE A 71 17.21 -9.45 5.90
C ILE A 71 16.81 -10.48 4.85
N ASP A 72 16.21 -11.57 5.29
CA ASP A 72 15.48 -12.56 4.51
C ASP A 72 14.13 -12.74 5.21
N PHE A 73 13.05 -12.46 4.48
CA PHE A 73 11.71 -12.46 5.04
C PHE A 73 10.66 -13.00 4.06
N SER A 74 9.55 -13.44 4.65
CA SER A 74 8.34 -13.87 3.97
C SER A 74 7.15 -13.10 4.55
N ILE A 75 6.23 -12.66 3.70
CA ILE A 75 5.03 -11.92 4.09
C ILE A 75 3.80 -12.58 3.47
N ASP A 76 2.73 -12.70 4.25
CA ASP A 76 1.41 -13.11 3.80
C ASP A 76 0.37 -12.15 4.38
N PHE A 77 -0.39 -11.49 3.52
CA PHE A 77 -1.41 -10.52 3.89
C PHE A 77 -2.76 -11.15 4.27
N GLY A 78 -2.93 -12.47 4.10
CA GLY A 78 -4.17 -13.18 4.40
C GLY A 78 -5.30 -12.91 3.41
N ASP A 79 -5.04 -12.15 2.34
CA ASP A 79 -5.98 -11.78 1.28
C ASP A 79 -5.61 -12.39 -0.08
N GLY A 80 -4.75 -13.41 -0.07
CA GLY A 80 -4.21 -14.06 -1.26
C GLY A 80 -2.90 -13.45 -1.78
N PHE A 81 -2.46 -12.30 -1.26
CA PHE A 81 -1.15 -11.73 -1.58
C PHE A 81 -0.09 -12.17 -0.58
N SER A 82 0.96 -12.82 -1.09
CA SER A 82 2.11 -13.24 -0.32
C SER A 82 3.39 -13.18 -1.16
N GLY A 83 4.54 -13.12 -0.49
CA GLY A 83 5.82 -13.05 -1.17
C GLY A 83 7.00 -13.17 -0.23
N THR A 84 8.18 -13.30 -0.82
CA THR A 84 9.44 -13.42 -0.08
C THR A 84 10.49 -12.52 -0.69
N SER A 85 11.38 -11.96 0.12
CA SER A 85 12.58 -11.31 -0.39
C SER A 85 13.73 -11.45 0.57
N LYS A 86 14.94 -11.34 0.02
CA LYS A 86 16.18 -11.31 0.77
C LYS A 86 17.13 -10.28 0.16
N SER A 87 17.76 -9.48 1.00
CA SER A 87 18.72 -8.48 0.54
C SER A 87 19.62 -8.01 1.68
N GLU A 88 20.81 -7.56 1.29
CA GLU A 88 21.58 -6.64 2.11
C GLU A 88 20.83 -5.30 2.25
N ILE A 89 20.98 -4.67 3.41
CA ILE A 89 20.44 -3.34 3.66
C ILE A 89 21.51 -2.32 3.32
N THR A 90 21.27 -1.53 2.27
CA THR A 90 22.13 -0.43 1.84
C THR A 90 21.40 0.91 1.98
N LYS A 91 22.07 2.02 1.66
CA LYS A 91 21.42 3.35 1.62
C LYS A 91 20.79 3.64 0.25
N SER A 92 21.09 2.82 -0.75
CA SER A 92 20.76 3.06 -2.15
C SER A 92 19.57 2.23 -2.64
N LYS A 93 18.98 1.41 -1.76
CA LYS A 93 17.86 0.52 -2.07
C LYS A 93 16.85 0.56 -0.96
N GLU A 94 15.58 0.60 -1.32
CA GLU A 94 14.48 0.47 -0.37
C GLU A 94 13.96 -0.96 -0.39
N ILE A 95 14.41 -1.78 0.56
CA ILE A 95 13.98 -3.18 0.66
C ILE A 95 12.80 -3.28 1.61
N GLY A 96 11.69 -3.87 1.15
CA GLY A 96 10.48 -3.90 1.94
C GLY A 96 9.32 -4.61 1.27
N PHE A 97 8.12 -4.23 1.67
CA PHE A 97 6.89 -4.70 1.04
C PHE A 97 5.80 -3.63 1.12
N MET A 98 4.86 -3.71 0.18
CA MET A 98 3.71 -2.84 0.11
C MET A 98 2.47 -3.65 -0.31
N ARG A 99 1.33 -3.30 0.30
CA ARG A 99 0.00 -3.72 -0.13
C ARG A 99 -0.90 -2.50 -0.19
N ASP A 100 -1.40 -2.20 -1.38
CA ASP A 100 -2.37 -1.13 -1.62
C ASP A 100 -3.75 -1.75 -1.88
N TYR A 101 -4.68 -1.58 -0.93
CA TYR A 101 -6.02 -2.14 -0.98
C TYR A 101 -7.03 -1.28 -1.79
N ASN A 102 -6.58 -0.24 -2.49
CA ASN A 102 -7.44 0.53 -3.37
C ASN A 102 -7.76 -0.25 -4.65
N ASP A 103 -9.02 -0.25 -5.09
CA ASP A 103 -9.48 -0.99 -6.28
C ASP A 103 -8.79 -0.54 -7.59
N ASN A 104 -8.27 0.68 -7.61
CA ASN A 104 -7.58 1.29 -8.74
C ASN A 104 -6.06 1.41 -8.54
N ALA A 105 -5.48 0.66 -7.59
CA ALA A 105 -4.04 0.67 -7.37
C ALA A 105 -3.30 0.17 -8.62
N GLU A 106 -2.42 1.01 -9.18
CA GLU A 106 -1.54 0.60 -10.29
C GLU A 106 -0.66 -0.58 -9.90
N GLN A 107 -0.24 -0.60 -8.63
CA GLN A 107 0.61 -1.63 -8.06
C GLN A 107 0.05 -2.09 -6.72
N PRO A 108 -0.88 -3.06 -6.72
CA PRO A 108 -1.59 -3.48 -5.52
C PRO A 108 -0.69 -4.21 -4.52
N PHE A 109 0.45 -4.76 -4.96
CA PHE A 109 1.36 -5.55 -4.13
C PHE A 109 2.80 -5.47 -4.63
N LEU A 110 3.74 -5.37 -3.69
CA LEU A 110 5.18 -5.39 -3.93
C LEU A 110 5.92 -6.05 -2.78
N VAL A 111 6.97 -6.81 -3.08
CA VAL A 111 7.90 -7.38 -2.11
C VAL A 111 9.32 -7.36 -2.68
N GLY A 112 10.27 -6.92 -1.87
CA GLY A 112 11.68 -6.83 -2.22
C GLY A 112 12.12 -5.40 -2.51
N ASP A 113 12.71 -5.17 -3.67
CA ASP A 113 13.23 -3.86 -4.06
C ASP A 113 12.06 -2.95 -4.46
N LEU A 114 11.80 -1.93 -3.64
CA LEU A 114 10.74 -0.95 -3.87
C LEU A 114 11.25 0.26 -4.67
N LYS A 115 12.58 0.50 -4.66
CA LYS A 115 13.24 1.60 -5.37
C LYS A 115 14.76 1.48 -5.36
#